data_AF-A0A5C5ZUX1-F1
#
_entry.id   AF-A0A5C5ZUX1-F1
#
_cell.length_a   1.000
_cell.length_b   1.000
_cell.length_c   1.000
_cell.angle_alpha   90.00
_cell.angle_beta   90.00
_cell.angle_gamma   90.00
#
_symmetry.space_group_name_H-M   'P 1'
#
loop_
_entity.id
_entity.type
_entity.pdbx_description
1 polymer ?
#
loop_
_entity_poly.entity_id
_entity_poly.type
_entity_poly.pdbx_seq_one_letter_code
_entity_poly.pdbx_strand_id
1 'polypeptide(L)' 'MNSKPRIAIYLMTSFLAAAFVLQTGCDRKETVIDIEGPDGGGVSVERDVDDGGITVDVDR' A
#
# COMPACT_ATOMS: atom_id res chain seq x y z
N MET A 1 -7.25 -26.87 34.90
CA MET A 1 -6.85 -25.71 34.08
C MET A 1 -7.46 -25.84 32.69
N ASN A 2 -8.47 -25.02 32.38
CA ASN A 2 -9.10 -25.01 31.05
C ASN A 2 -8.16 -24.23 30.10
N SER A 3 -7.45 -24.92 29.21
CA SER A 3 -6.48 -24.34 28.27
C SER A 3 -7.13 -23.72 27.02
N LYS A 4 -8.43 -23.99 26.82
CA LYS A 4 -9.26 -23.54 25.69
C LYS A 4 -9.23 -22.02 25.43
N PRO A 5 -9.33 -21.11 26.43
CA PRO A 5 -9.32 -19.67 26.15
C PRO A 5 -7.95 -19.16 25.71
N ARG A 6 -6.85 -19.82 26.11
CA ARG A 6 -5.49 -19.41 25.74
C ARG A 6 -5.20 -19.72 24.28
N ILE A 7 -5.60 -20.90 23.81
CA ILE A 7 -5.44 -21.31 22.41
C ILE A 7 -6.27 -20.41 21.48
N ALA A 8 -7.49 -20.04 21.89
CA ALA A 8 -8.33 -19.11 21.14
C ALA A 8 -7.68 -17.73 21.01
N ILE A 9 -7.04 -17.23 22.07
CA ILE A 9 -6.32 -15.94 22.04
C ILE A 9 -5.12 -16.00 21.07
N TYR A 10 -4.33 -17.08 21.09
CA TYR A 10 -3.20 -17.24 20.17
C TYR A 10 -3.62 -17.33 18.70
N LEU A 11 -4.74 -18.00 18.41
CA LEU A 11 -5.27 -18.07 17.04
C LEU A 11 -5.79 -16.71 16.56
N MET A 12 -6.49 -15.96 17.41
CA MET A 12 -6.98 -14.60 17.09
C MET A 12 -5.83 -13.63 16.80
N THR A 13 -4.78 -13.62 17.63
CA THR A 13 -3.65 -12.71 17.45
C THR A 13 -2.82 -13.07 16.21
N SER A 14 -2.67 -14.37 15.92
CA SER A 14 -2.01 -14.84 14.69
C SER A 14 -2.75 -14.40 13.43
N PHE A 15 -4.08 -14.49 13.44
CA PHE A 15 -4.90 -14.10 12.28
C PHE A 15 -4.85 -12.59 12.04
N LEU A 16 -4.87 -11.79 13.11
CA LEU A 16 -4.77 -10.33 13.04
C LEU A 16 -3.41 -9.87 12.50
N ALA A 17 -2.32 -10.51 12.92
CA ALA A 17 -0.97 -10.20 12.43
C ALA A 17 -0.82 -10.54 10.94
N ALA A 18 -1.36 -11.68 10.50
CA ALA A 18 -1.35 -12.07 9.09
C ALA A 18 -2.18 -11.10 8.22
N ALA A 19 -3.36 -10.68 8.69
CA ALA A 19 -4.18 -9.70 8.00
C ALA A 19 -3.47 -8.33 7.85
N PHE A 20 -2.75 -7.89 8.89
CA PHE A 20 -2.01 -6.63 8.85
C PHE A 20 -0.86 -6.67 7.83
N VAL A 21 -0.10 -7.76 7.78
CA VAL A 21 1.01 -7.91 6.82
C VAL A 21 0.50 -7.96 5.38
N LEU A 22 -0.64 -8.64 5.14
CA LEU A 22 -1.29 -8.67 3.82
C LEU A 22 -1.81 -7.30 3.40
N GLN A 23 -2.10 -6.41 4.35
CA GLN A 23 -2.54 -5.04 4.07
C GLN A 23 -1.38 -4.05 3.89
N THR A 24 -0.18 -4.37 4.39
CA THR A 24 1.04 -3.57 4.12
C THR A 24 1.68 -3.84 2.76
N GLY A 25 1.16 -4.79 1.99
CA GLY A 25 1.47 -4.96 0.56
C GLY A 25 0.69 -4.02 -0.36
N CYS A 26 0.01 -3.01 0.18
CA CYS A 26 -0.77 -2.04 -0.58
C CYS A 26 0.15 -0.98 -1.21
N ASP A 27 0.22 -1.00 -2.54
CA ASP A 27 0.73 0.06 -3.42
C ASP A 27 2.17 0.51 -3.19
N ARG A 28 3.13 -0.23 -3.79
CA ARG A 28 4.47 0.31 -4.02
C ARG A 28 4.49 1.06 -5.35
N LYS A 29 4.05 2.31 -5.30
CA LYS A 29 4.15 3.24 -6.43
C LYS A 29 5.44 4.06 -6.31
N GLU A 30 6.16 4.15 -7.41
CA GLU A 30 7.35 4.98 -7.55
C GLU A 30 7.03 6.13 -8.51
N THR A 31 7.24 7.37 -8.08
CA THR A 31 7.16 8.54 -8.96
C THR A 31 8.38 8.54 -9.89
N VAL A 32 8.13 8.41 -11.19
CA VAL A 32 9.19 8.33 -12.22
C VAL A 32 9.48 9.70 -12.81
N ILE A 33 8.45 10.54 -12.96
CA ILE A 33 8.56 11.88 -13.54
C ILE A 33 7.65 12.80 -12.74
N ASP A 34 8.20 13.92 -12.29
CA ASP A 34 7.45 15.00 -11.65
C ASP A 34 7.88 16.32 -12.29
N ILE A 35 6.95 17.00 -12.95
CA ILE A 35 7.18 18.26 -13.65
C ILE A 35 6.20 19.29 -13.11
N GLU A 36 6.75 20.30 -12.44
CA GLU A 36 6.00 21.48 -12.03
C GLU A 36 5.86 22.45 -13.21
N GLY A 37 4.62 22.77 -13.55
CA GLY A 37 4.24 23.73 -14.57
C GLY A 37 4.29 25.18 -14.04
N PRO A 38 4.48 26.17 -14.92
CA PRO A 38 4.69 27.56 -14.53
C PRO A 38 3.49 28.21 -13.82
N ASP A 39 2.28 27.70 -14.03
CA ASP A 39 1.05 28.22 -13.43
C ASP A 39 0.62 27.47 -12.15
N GLY A 40 1.47 26.56 -11.64
CA GLY A 40 1.17 25.71 -10.49
C GLY A 40 0.40 24.42 -10.85
N GLY A 41 0.11 24.20 -12.14
CA GLY A 41 -0.22 22.87 -12.68
C GLY A 41 1.02 22.00 -12.84
N GLY A 42 0.89 20.77 -13.33
CA GLY A 42 2.02 19.84 -13.41
C GLY A 42 1.68 18.50 -14.03
N VAL A 43 2.72 17.69 -14.27
CA VAL A 43 2.57 16.31 -14.75
C VAL A 43 3.32 15.39 -13.81
N SER A 44 2.59 14.44 -13.21
CA SER A 44 3.15 13.37 -12.39
C SER A 44 2.95 12.02 -13.08
N VAL A 45 4.01 11.23 -13.14
CA VAL A 45 3.98 9.86 -13.65
C VAL A 45 4.41 8.92 -12.55
N GLU A 46 3.50 8.03 -12.17
CA GLU A 46 3.76 6.98 -11.20
C GLU A 46 3.80 5.62 -11.90
N ARG A 47 4.79 4.82 -11.53
CA ARG A 47 4.91 3.43 -11.93
C ARG A 47 4.68 2.53 -10.73
N ASP A 48 3.76 1.60 -10.89
CA ASP A 48 3.59 0.50 -9.96
C ASP A 48 4.80 -0.45 -10.09
N VAL A 49 5.48 -0.71 -8.97
CA VAL A 49 6.68 -1.55 -8.93
C VAL A 49 6.31 -3.05 -8.98
N ASP A 50 5.09 -3.39 -8.60
CA ASP A 50 4.61 -4.75 -8.45
C ASP A 50 4.06 -5.31 -9.78
N ASP A 51 3.34 -4.52 -10.58
CA ASP A 51 2.79 -4.95 -11.88
C ASP A 51 3.30 -4.16 -13.10
N GLY A 52 4.01 -3.04 -12.87
CA GLY A 52 4.51 -2.17 -13.93
C GLY A 52 3.45 -1.27 -14.56
N GLY A 53 2.26 -1.16 -13.97
CA GLY A 53 1.21 -0.23 -14.35
C GLY A 53 1.70 1.21 -14.28
N ILE A 54 1.25 2.04 -15.22
CA ILE A 54 1.64 3.45 -15.32
C ILE A 54 0.41 4.31 -15.14
N THR A 55 0.47 5.21 -14.18
CA THR A 55 -0.53 6.25 -13.92
C THR A 55 0.07 7.60 -14.30
N VAL A 56 -0.70 8.42 -15.03
CA VAL A 56 -0.30 9.77 -15.42
C VAL A 56 -1.36 10.74 -14.94
N ASP A 57 -0.97 11.63 -14.05
CA ASP A 57 -1.80 12.73 -13.55
C ASP A 57 -1.34 14.06 -14.16
N VAL A 58 -2.31 14.86 -14.59
CA VAL A 58 -2.07 16.16 -15.23
C VAL A 58 -2.92 17.20 -14.53
N ASP A 59 -2.25 18.05 -13.76
CA ASP A 59 -2.85 19.20 -13.08
C ASP A 59 -2.79 20.43 -14.01
N ARG A 60 -3.91 21.15 -14.11
CA ARG A 60 -4.09 22.34 -14.96
C ARG A 60 -4.01 23.64 -14.18
#